data_AF-A0A497FUL9-F1
#
_entry.id   AF-A0A497FUL9-F1
#
_cell.length_a   1.000
_cell.length_b   1.000
_cell.length_c   1.000
_cell.angle_alpha   90.00
_cell.angle_beta   90.00
_cell.angle_gamma   90.00
#
_symmetry.space_group_name_H-M   'P 1'
#
loop_
_entity.id
_entity.type
_entity.pdbx_description
1 polymer ?
#
loop_
_entity_poly.entity_id
_entity_poly.type
_entity_poly.pdbx_seq_one_letter_code
_entity_poly.pdbx_strand_id
1 'polypeptide(L)'
;MLNKDASQYWKQLQAIKTLSGEERRKILQKIIKETQEQLQKQPQNLKLIRILATAEYELAQISTPEEKRKLLEESLKHAKRGLEIAEQLNDLSWIIKLEHCVSVPLWELATMTGNVSERRKLFEESLKHKKRGLEIAEQLNDLSWIIRLEYGIGGLFWELAGMAGSADERRKLLEESLKHFKRGLEIAEQLNDLSWIVKLEHGISFQFWELAGMAGSADERRKLLEESLKHARHGLEIAEQLN
;
A
#
# COMPACT_ATOMS: atom_id res chain seq x y z
N MET A 1 -27.85 16.57 -17.21
CA MET A 1 -26.64 16.69 -16.37
C MET A 1 -26.62 15.50 -15.43
N LEU A 2 -25.80 14.50 -15.70
CA LEU A 2 -25.78 13.25 -14.94
C LEU A 2 -25.09 13.48 -13.59
N ASN A 3 -25.88 13.66 -12.54
CA ASN A 3 -25.44 13.55 -11.15
C ASN A 3 -25.22 12.06 -10.86
N LYS A 4 -24.16 11.48 -11.43
CA LYS A 4 -23.78 10.10 -11.10
C LYS A 4 -23.34 10.09 -9.64
N ASP A 5 -23.96 9.23 -8.86
CA ASP A 5 -23.57 8.97 -7.48
C ASP A 5 -22.09 8.53 -7.46
N ALA A 6 -21.31 9.04 -6.50
CA ALA A 6 -19.94 8.63 -6.24
C ALA A 6 -19.80 7.10 -6.11
N SER A 7 -20.86 6.41 -5.66
CA SER A 7 -20.92 4.95 -5.62
C SER A 7 -20.76 4.28 -7.00
N GLN A 8 -21.24 4.92 -8.07
CA GLN A 8 -21.15 4.40 -9.43
C GLN A 8 -19.71 4.43 -9.96
N TYR A 9 -18.96 5.52 -9.71
CA TYR A 9 -17.54 5.57 -10.05
C TYR A 9 -16.73 4.55 -9.29
N TRP A 10 -17.05 4.34 -8.00
CA TRP A 10 -16.35 3.33 -7.20
C TRP A 10 -16.57 1.92 -7.75
N LYS A 11 -17.80 1.57 -8.16
CA LYS A 11 -18.09 0.30 -8.83
C LYS A 11 -17.31 0.15 -10.13
N GLN A 12 -17.23 1.21 -10.94
CA GLN A 12 -16.43 1.21 -12.15
C GLN A 12 -14.94 0.98 -11.86
N LEU A 13 -14.38 1.64 -10.83
CA LEU A 13 -12.99 1.43 -10.40
C LEU A 13 -12.73 -0.01 -9.93
N GLN A 14 -13.71 -0.72 -9.38
CA GLN A 14 -13.53 -2.15 -9.09
C GLN A 14 -13.61 -3.02 -10.34
N ALA A 15 -14.53 -2.70 -11.25
CA ALA A 15 -14.72 -3.45 -12.50
C ALA A 15 -13.52 -3.35 -13.45
N ILE A 16 -12.80 -2.23 -13.47
CA ILE A 16 -11.62 -2.07 -14.36
C ILE A 16 -10.43 -2.97 -13.99
N LYS A 17 -10.43 -3.59 -12.80
CA LYS A 17 -9.33 -4.48 -12.38
C LYS A 17 -9.20 -5.72 -13.25
N THR A 18 -10.27 -6.12 -13.94
CA THR A 18 -10.28 -7.23 -14.89
C THR A 18 -10.02 -6.80 -16.33
N LEU A 19 -9.90 -5.50 -16.59
CA LEU A 19 -9.68 -4.93 -17.93
C LEU A 19 -8.19 -4.59 -18.12
N SER A 20 -7.71 -4.71 -19.36
CA SER A 20 -6.33 -4.39 -19.72
C SER A 20 -6.26 -3.43 -20.91
N GLY A 21 -5.10 -2.78 -21.07
CA GLY A 21 -4.81 -1.94 -22.23
C GLY A 21 -5.68 -0.67 -22.34
N GLU A 22 -6.10 -0.36 -23.56
CA GLU A 22 -6.68 0.93 -23.92
C GLU A 22 -8.10 1.15 -23.37
N GLU A 23 -8.87 0.08 -23.17
CA GLU A 23 -10.22 0.17 -22.59
C GLU A 23 -10.16 0.66 -21.14
N ARG A 24 -9.26 0.09 -20.33
CA ARG A 24 -9.02 0.54 -18.95
C ARG A 24 -8.60 2.01 -18.92
N ARG A 25 -7.70 2.42 -19.82
CA ARG A 25 -7.26 3.82 -19.95
C ARG A 25 -8.42 4.77 -20.23
N LYS A 26 -9.27 4.46 -21.22
CA LYS A 26 -10.44 5.31 -21.58
C LYS A 26 -11.42 5.46 -20.43
N ILE A 27 -11.69 4.38 -19.69
CA ILE A 27 -12.59 4.42 -18.53
C ILE A 27 -12.00 5.29 -17.43
N LEU A 28 -10.72 5.13 -17.10
CA LEU A 28 -10.04 5.93 -16.08
C LEU A 28 -10.03 7.43 -16.43
N GLN A 29 -9.68 7.79 -17.66
CA GLN A 29 -9.71 9.19 -18.12
C GLN A 29 -11.11 9.79 -18.01
N LYS A 30 -12.15 9.01 -18.34
CA LYS A 30 -13.55 9.43 -18.18
C LYS A 30 -13.92 9.63 -16.71
N ILE A 31 -13.54 8.72 -15.82
CA ILE A 31 -13.79 8.84 -14.37
C ILE A 31 -13.12 10.10 -13.83
N ILE A 32 -11.85 10.34 -14.17
CA ILE A 32 -11.08 11.51 -13.74
C ILE A 32 -11.81 12.79 -14.17
N LYS A 33 -12.12 12.92 -15.46
CA LYS A 33 -12.81 14.10 -16.00
C LYS A 33 -14.14 14.37 -15.31
N GLU A 34 -15.03 13.38 -15.27
CA GLU A 34 -16.37 13.56 -14.68
C GLU A 34 -16.29 13.84 -13.17
N THR A 35 -15.35 13.21 -12.45
CA THR A 35 -15.16 13.43 -11.01
C THR A 35 -14.62 14.85 -10.74
N GLN A 36 -13.70 15.35 -11.55
CA GLN A 36 -13.20 16.73 -11.46
C GLN A 36 -14.31 17.76 -11.66
N GLU A 37 -15.18 17.57 -12.67
CA GLU A 37 -16.34 18.44 -12.92
C GLU A 37 -17.33 18.44 -11.73
N GLN A 38 -17.56 17.28 -11.11
CA GLN A 38 -18.41 17.20 -9.91
C GLN A 38 -17.76 17.87 -8.70
N LEU A 39 -16.43 17.72 -8.54
CA LEU A 39 -15.70 18.30 -7.43
C LEU A 39 -15.68 19.83 -7.46
N GLN A 40 -15.81 20.46 -8.64
CA GLN A 40 -16.03 21.91 -8.73
C GLN A 40 -17.31 22.36 -8.03
N LYS A 41 -18.36 21.51 -8.03
CA LYS A 41 -19.65 21.79 -7.38
C LYS A 41 -19.67 21.36 -5.91
N GLN A 42 -18.87 20.37 -5.56
CA GLN A 42 -18.82 19.77 -4.21
C GLN A 42 -17.36 19.62 -3.74
N PRO A 43 -16.64 20.75 -3.51
CA PRO A 43 -15.19 20.75 -3.31
C PRO A 43 -14.69 19.99 -2.07
N GLN A 44 -15.57 19.70 -1.12
CA GLN A 44 -15.25 18.98 0.11
C GLN A 44 -15.75 17.53 0.13
N ASN A 45 -16.28 17.02 -1.00
CA ASN A 45 -16.81 15.66 -1.05
C ASN A 45 -15.68 14.62 -1.02
N LEU A 46 -15.40 14.09 0.17
CA LEU A 46 -14.34 13.10 0.42
C LEU A 46 -14.42 11.85 -0.47
N LYS A 47 -15.64 11.40 -0.83
CA LYS A 47 -15.82 10.27 -1.74
C LYS A 47 -15.28 10.59 -3.13
N LEU A 48 -15.66 11.74 -3.69
CA LEU A 48 -15.19 12.18 -5.00
C LEU A 48 -13.68 12.44 -4.99
N ILE A 49 -13.15 13.04 -3.93
CA ILE A 49 -11.71 13.26 -3.77
C ILE A 49 -10.95 11.93 -3.79
N ARG A 50 -11.40 10.94 -3.01
CA ARG A 50 -10.74 9.62 -2.99
C ARG A 50 -10.85 8.93 -4.35
N ILE A 51 -12.01 9.00 -5.01
CA ILE A 51 -12.23 8.42 -6.34
C ILE A 51 -11.27 9.04 -7.36
N LEU A 52 -11.13 10.36 -7.35
CA LEU A 52 -10.21 11.09 -8.23
C LEU A 52 -8.76 10.65 -8.00
N ALA A 53 -8.29 10.73 -6.76
CA ALA A 53 -6.92 10.33 -6.41
C ALA A 53 -6.63 8.87 -6.77
N THR A 54 -7.61 7.96 -6.55
CA THR A 54 -7.47 6.54 -6.91
C THR A 54 -7.43 6.36 -8.42
N ALA A 55 -8.29 7.04 -9.19
CA ALA A 55 -8.33 6.91 -10.64
C ALA A 55 -7.04 7.44 -11.29
N GLU A 56 -6.49 8.55 -10.79
CA GLU A 56 -5.20 9.11 -11.21
C GLU A 56 -4.07 8.12 -10.92
N TYR A 57 -4.03 7.54 -9.72
CA TYR A 57 -3.08 6.49 -9.37
C TYR A 57 -3.16 5.26 -10.30
N GLU A 58 -4.37 4.74 -10.53
CA GLU A 58 -4.61 3.57 -11.38
C GLU A 58 -4.25 3.85 -12.85
N LEU A 59 -4.48 5.07 -13.34
CA LEU A 59 -4.06 5.49 -14.67
C LEU A 59 -2.53 5.56 -14.76
N ALA A 60 -1.88 6.04 -13.71
CA ALA A 60 -0.42 6.11 -13.63
C ALA A 60 0.22 4.73 -13.84
N GLN A 61 -0.39 3.66 -13.34
CA GLN A 61 0.13 2.29 -13.47
C GLN A 61 0.15 1.73 -14.90
N ILE A 62 -0.59 2.34 -15.82
CA ILE A 62 -0.68 1.90 -17.23
C ILE A 62 -0.17 2.97 -18.21
N SER A 63 0.53 3.98 -17.69
CA SER A 63 1.01 5.15 -18.41
C SER A 63 2.52 5.09 -18.68
N THR A 64 3.02 5.94 -19.57
CA THR A 64 4.47 6.10 -19.79
C THR A 64 5.13 6.65 -18.52
N PRO A 65 6.45 6.51 -18.31
CA PRO A 65 7.11 7.01 -17.11
C PRO A 65 6.85 8.51 -16.82
N GLU A 66 6.82 9.34 -17.86
CA GLU A 66 6.58 10.78 -17.75
C GLU A 66 5.13 11.08 -17.31
N GLU A 67 4.16 10.43 -17.97
CA GLU A 67 2.74 10.55 -17.64
C GLU A 67 2.44 9.96 -16.24
N LYS A 68 3.07 8.82 -15.91
CA LYS A 68 2.97 8.16 -14.59
C LYS A 68 3.38 9.12 -13.47
N ARG A 69 4.55 9.76 -13.58
CA ARG A 69 5.02 10.70 -12.55
C ARG A 69 4.01 11.82 -12.30
N LYS A 70 3.53 12.46 -13.37
CA LYS A 70 2.56 13.55 -13.28
C LYS A 70 1.25 13.10 -12.60
N LEU A 71 0.74 11.93 -12.99
CA LEU A 71 -0.49 11.39 -12.41
C LEU A 71 -0.33 11.00 -10.94
N LEU A 72 0.84 10.52 -10.52
CA LEU A 72 1.14 10.25 -9.11
C LEU A 72 1.19 11.54 -8.29
N GLU A 73 1.75 12.61 -8.83
CA GLU A 73 1.77 13.94 -8.18
C GLU A 73 0.36 14.52 -8.05
N GLU A 74 -0.48 14.39 -9.08
CA GLU A 74 -1.90 14.78 -9.04
C GLU A 74 -2.69 13.96 -8.01
N SER A 75 -2.51 12.64 -8.01
CA SER A 75 -3.12 11.72 -7.04
C SER A 75 -2.74 12.10 -5.61
N LEU A 76 -1.44 12.34 -5.36
CA LEU A 76 -0.91 12.75 -4.07
C LEU A 76 -1.52 14.07 -3.59
N LYS A 77 -1.60 15.07 -4.49
CA LYS A 77 -2.20 16.38 -4.20
C LYS A 77 -3.67 16.24 -3.79
N HIS A 78 -4.45 15.48 -4.53
CA HIS A 78 -5.86 15.26 -4.21
C HIS A 78 -6.04 14.47 -2.90
N ALA A 79 -5.22 13.44 -2.67
CA ALA A 79 -5.26 12.66 -1.44
C ALA A 79 -4.91 13.52 -0.20
N LYS A 80 -3.87 14.37 -0.27
CA LYS A 80 -3.49 15.29 0.82
C LYS A 80 -4.61 16.29 1.12
N ARG A 81 -5.23 16.88 0.10
CA ARG A 81 -6.40 17.75 0.29
C ARG A 81 -7.56 17.02 0.96
N GLY A 82 -7.83 15.78 0.55
CA GLY A 82 -8.87 14.95 1.17
C GLY A 82 -8.57 14.69 2.64
N LEU A 83 -7.30 14.40 2.97
CA LEU A 83 -6.83 14.17 4.33
C LEU A 83 -7.09 15.40 5.21
N GLU A 84 -6.73 16.60 4.77
CA GLU A 84 -6.99 17.86 5.49
C GLU A 84 -8.49 18.04 5.80
N ILE A 85 -9.37 17.74 4.84
CA ILE A 85 -10.82 17.83 5.05
C ILE A 85 -11.29 16.77 6.05
N ALA A 86 -10.80 15.53 5.96
CA ALA A 86 -11.17 14.47 6.88
C ALA A 86 -10.73 14.77 8.32
N GLU A 87 -9.56 15.39 8.49
CA GLU A 87 -9.06 15.89 9.78
C GLU A 87 -9.96 16.98 10.35
N GLN A 88 -10.36 17.96 9.54
CA GLN A 88 -11.29 19.01 9.98
C GLN A 88 -12.64 18.45 10.43
N LEU A 89 -13.10 17.38 9.78
CA LEU A 89 -14.33 16.68 10.13
C LEU A 89 -14.16 15.71 11.30
N ASN A 90 -12.93 15.49 11.79
CA ASN A 90 -12.58 14.45 12.76
C ASN A 90 -13.09 13.05 12.37
N ASP A 91 -13.17 12.76 11.06
CA ASP A 91 -13.64 11.47 10.57
C ASP A 91 -12.47 10.49 10.47
N LEU A 92 -12.21 9.79 11.57
CA LEU A 92 -11.13 8.81 11.69
C LEU A 92 -11.16 7.74 10.59
N SER A 93 -12.35 7.30 10.16
CA SER A 93 -12.49 6.31 9.10
C SER A 93 -12.02 6.84 7.74
N TRP A 94 -12.32 8.11 7.44
CA TRP A 94 -11.80 8.76 6.24
C TRP A 94 -10.31 9.08 6.34
N ILE A 95 -9.82 9.46 7.51
CA ILE A 95 -8.40 9.71 7.74
C ILE A 95 -7.60 8.45 7.38
N ILE A 96 -7.95 7.26 7.89
CA ILE A 96 -7.25 5.99 7.55
C ILE A 96 -7.20 5.78 6.02
N LYS A 97 -8.34 5.95 5.34
CA LYS A 97 -8.44 5.76 3.88
C LYS A 97 -7.51 6.72 3.13
N LEU A 98 -7.44 7.97 3.56
CA LEU A 98 -6.68 9.02 2.89
C LEU A 98 -5.20 8.96 3.23
N GLU A 99 -4.83 8.59 4.46
CA GLU A 99 -3.45 8.23 4.83
C GLU A 99 -2.91 7.13 3.91
N HIS A 100 -3.72 6.10 3.65
CA HIS A 100 -3.37 5.08 2.68
C HIS A 100 -3.22 5.64 1.27
N CYS A 101 -4.18 6.44 0.79
CA CYS A 101 -4.13 7.08 -0.54
C CYS A 101 -2.96 8.05 -0.72
N VAL A 102 -2.44 8.66 0.34
CA VAL A 102 -1.22 9.48 0.32
C VAL A 102 0.03 8.59 0.27
N SER A 103 0.06 7.54 1.09
CA SER A 103 1.23 6.66 1.20
C SER A 103 1.60 5.94 -0.11
N VAL A 104 0.60 5.56 -0.91
CA VAL A 104 0.79 4.71 -2.08
C VAL A 104 1.48 5.44 -3.24
N PRO A 105 1.06 6.66 -3.66
CA PRO A 105 1.81 7.43 -4.65
C PRO A 105 3.23 7.80 -4.19
N LEU A 106 3.45 8.06 -2.90
CA LEU A 106 4.79 8.32 -2.36
C LEU A 106 5.73 7.12 -2.55
N TRP A 107 5.23 5.91 -2.30
CA TRP A 107 5.98 4.67 -2.58
C TRP A 107 6.34 4.59 -4.06
N GLU A 108 5.37 4.76 -4.97
CA GLU A 108 5.62 4.66 -6.40
C GLU A 108 6.59 5.73 -6.91
N LEU A 109 6.51 6.96 -6.39
CA LEU A 109 7.47 8.01 -6.72
C LEU A 109 8.89 7.63 -6.26
N ALA A 110 9.02 6.97 -5.11
CA ALA A 110 10.30 6.49 -4.60
C ALA A 110 10.93 5.43 -5.52
N THR A 111 10.12 4.48 -6.01
CA THR A 111 10.61 3.44 -6.93
C THR A 111 10.98 4.00 -8.31
N MET A 112 10.37 5.12 -8.71
CA MET A 112 10.66 5.79 -9.98
C MET A 112 11.89 6.70 -9.97
N THR A 113 12.29 7.25 -8.82
CA THR A 113 13.47 8.13 -8.78
C THR A 113 14.77 7.33 -8.81
N GLY A 114 15.75 7.80 -9.58
CA GLY A 114 17.12 7.29 -9.58
C GLY A 114 17.98 7.85 -8.44
N ASN A 115 17.50 8.88 -7.73
CA ASN A 115 18.25 9.51 -6.64
C ASN A 115 17.97 8.77 -5.32
N VAL A 116 19.02 8.16 -4.75
CA VAL A 116 18.91 7.37 -3.50
C VAL A 116 18.43 8.20 -2.32
N SER A 117 18.87 9.46 -2.20
CA SER A 117 18.44 10.34 -1.09
C SER A 117 16.97 10.73 -1.21
N GLU A 118 16.51 11.05 -2.42
CA GLU A 118 15.10 11.33 -2.70
C GLU A 118 14.24 10.09 -2.47
N ARG A 119 14.68 8.93 -2.96
CA ARG A 119 14.00 7.64 -2.77
C ARG A 119 13.78 7.35 -1.29
N ARG A 120 14.84 7.44 -0.48
CA ARG A 120 14.75 7.22 0.98
C ARG A 120 13.77 8.17 1.63
N LYS A 121 13.81 9.47 1.31
CA LYS A 121 12.87 10.46 1.85
C LYS A 121 11.41 10.14 1.51
N LEU A 122 11.14 9.73 0.27
CA LEU A 122 9.79 9.37 -0.18
C LEU A 122 9.26 8.11 0.54
N PHE A 123 10.10 7.10 0.74
CA PHE A 123 9.73 5.92 1.54
C PHE A 123 9.49 6.26 3.01
N GLU A 124 10.32 7.12 3.62
CA GLU A 124 10.13 7.60 4.99
C GLU A 124 8.83 8.42 5.14
N GLU A 125 8.49 9.26 4.15
CA GLU A 125 7.21 9.99 4.13
C GLU A 125 6.02 9.01 4.01
N SER A 126 6.11 8.03 3.10
CA SER A 126 5.10 6.97 2.97
C SER A 126 4.91 6.20 4.28
N LEU A 127 6.02 5.90 4.98
CA LEU A 127 6.03 5.17 6.25
C LEU A 127 5.32 5.95 7.35
N LYS A 128 5.56 7.26 7.44
CA LYS A 128 4.88 8.15 8.38
C LYS A 128 3.37 8.11 8.19
N HIS A 129 2.89 8.21 6.95
CA HIS A 129 1.46 8.15 6.63
C HIS A 129 0.85 6.79 6.98
N LYS A 130 1.52 5.67 6.66
CA LYS A 130 1.01 4.35 7.04
C LYS A 130 0.98 4.12 8.55
N LYS A 131 2.01 4.56 9.29
CA LYS A 131 2.04 4.44 10.76
C LYS A 131 0.92 5.25 11.42
N ARG A 132 0.69 6.48 10.97
CA ARG A 132 -0.44 7.28 11.44
C ARG A 132 -1.79 6.61 11.14
N GLY A 133 -1.94 6.09 9.92
CA GLY A 133 -3.14 5.30 9.57
C GLY A 133 -3.32 4.08 10.47
N LEU A 134 -2.24 3.41 10.85
CA LEU A 134 -2.25 2.21 11.68
C LEU A 134 -2.71 2.53 13.11
N GLU A 135 -2.16 3.58 13.72
CA GLU A 135 -2.58 4.07 15.04
C GLU A 135 -4.10 4.34 15.10
N ILE A 136 -4.65 4.94 14.04
CA ILE A 136 -6.09 5.23 13.97
C ILE A 136 -6.89 3.96 13.71
N ALA A 137 -6.41 3.04 12.88
CA ALA A 137 -7.06 1.75 12.66
C ALA A 137 -7.12 0.92 13.95
N GLU A 138 -6.08 0.96 14.78
CA GLU A 138 -6.06 0.35 16.11
C GLU A 138 -7.09 1.00 17.05
N GLN A 139 -7.18 2.33 17.07
CA GLN A 139 -8.20 3.05 17.86
C GLN A 139 -9.62 2.64 17.47
N LEU A 140 -9.87 2.41 16.18
CA LEU A 140 -11.17 1.97 15.68
C LEU A 140 -11.38 0.45 15.75
N ASN A 141 -10.37 -0.31 16.17
CA ASN A 141 -10.33 -1.77 16.09
C ASN A 141 -10.69 -2.30 14.68
N ASP A 142 -10.25 -1.59 13.64
CA ASP A 142 -10.51 -1.93 12.24
C ASP A 142 -9.46 -2.94 11.76
N LEU A 143 -9.67 -4.20 12.12
CA LEU A 143 -8.73 -5.30 11.87
C LEU A 143 -8.34 -5.43 10.39
N SER A 144 -9.28 -5.20 9.47
CA SER A 144 -9.01 -5.24 8.03
C SER A 144 -8.04 -4.13 7.59
N TRP A 145 -8.18 -2.91 8.12
CA TRP A 145 -7.21 -1.85 7.85
C TRP A 145 -5.88 -2.07 8.54
N ILE A 146 -5.88 -2.62 9.76
CA ILE A 146 -4.64 -2.98 10.47
C ILE A 146 -3.81 -3.94 9.61
N ILE A 147 -4.38 -5.07 9.14
CA ILE A 147 -3.67 -6.02 8.26
C ILE A 147 -3.05 -5.31 7.04
N ARG A 148 -3.84 -4.48 6.36
CA ARG A 148 -3.40 -3.77 5.15
C ARG A 148 -2.26 -2.80 5.41
N LEU A 149 -2.27 -2.13 6.57
CA LEU A 149 -1.25 -1.16 6.95
C LEU A 149 0.00 -1.85 7.47
N GLU A 150 -0.13 -2.90 8.27
CA GLU A 150 0.97 -3.78 8.70
C GLU A 150 1.74 -4.33 7.50
N TYR A 151 1.04 -4.89 6.52
CA TYR A 151 1.66 -5.38 5.28
C TYR A 151 2.43 -4.26 4.55
N GLY A 152 1.81 -3.08 4.42
CA GLY A 152 2.44 -1.95 3.76
C GLY A 152 3.64 -1.38 4.51
N ILE A 153 3.63 -1.42 5.84
CA ILE A 153 4.75 -0.97 6.68
C ILE A 153 5.90 -1.98 6.62
N GLY A 154 5.61 -3.28 6.68
CA GLY A 154 6.61 -4.33 6.49
C GLY A 154 7.36 -4.16 5.15
N GLY A 155 6.61 -3.95 4.07
CA GLY A 155 7.19 -3.66 2.77
C GLY A 155 8.09 -2.41 2.76
N LEU A 156 7.68 -1.31 3.41
CA LEU A 156 8.50 -0.08 3.46
C LEU A 156 9.81 -0.28 4.22
N PHE A 157 9.78 -1.04 5.31
CA PHE A 157 11.01 -1.37 6.04
C PHE A 157 11.95 -2.22 5.20
N TRP A 158 11.42 -3.14 4.39
CA TRP A 158 12.22 -3.91 3.44
C TRP A 158 12.86 -3.01 2.36
N GLU A 159 12.10 -2.09 1.76
CA GLU A 159 12.64 -1.11 0.80
C GLU A 159 13.76 -0.26 1.42
N LEU A 160 13.55 0.22 2.66
CA LEU A 160 14.57 0.94 3.43
C LEU A 160 15.82 0.09 3.68
N ALA A 161 15.66 -1.21 3.97
CA ALA A 161 16.76 -2.14 4.17
C ALA A 161 17.64 -2.26 2.90
N GLY A 162 17.03 -2.21 1.72
CA GLY A 162 17.73 -2.22 0.42
C GLY A 162 18.61 -0.99 0.19
N MET A 163 18.43 0.09 0.95
CA MET A 163 19.24 1.32 0.87
C MET A 163 20.11 1.55 2.09
N ALA A 164 20.18 0.60 3.02
CA ALA A 164 20.93 0.72 4.26
C ALA A 164 22.41 0.99 4.01
N GLY A 165 23.00 1.87 4.81
CA GLY A 165 24.42 2.23 4.74
C GLY A 165 25.36 1.23 5.43
N SER A 166 24.81 0.30 6.21
CA SER A 166 25.57 -0.74 6.90
C SER A 166 24.78 -2.06 7.02
N ALA A 167 25.51 -3.15 7.27
CA ALA A 167 24.90 -4.46 7.53
C ALA A 167 24.02 -4.44 8.79
N ASP A 168 24.42 -3.70 9.83
CA ASP A 168 23.64 -3.58 11.07
C ASP A 168 22.33 -2.80 10.85
N GLU A 169 22.37 -1.71 10.09
CA GLU A 169 21.15 -0.97 9.71
C GLU A 169 20.23 -1.86 8.88
N ARG A 170 20.77 -2.56 7.87
CA ARG A 170 19.99 -3.46 7.02
C ARG A 170 19.32 -4.55 7.85
N ARG A 171 20.05 -5.20 8.75
CA ARG A 171 19.51 -6.28 9.60
C ARG A 171 18.37 -5.77 10.47
N LYS A 172 18.54 -4.62 11.14
CA LYS A 172 17.48 -4.00 11.96
C LYS A 172 16.22 -3.68 11.15
N LEU A 173 16.38 -3.16 9.94
CA LEU A 173 15.25 -2.84 9.07
C LEU A 173 14.52 -4.11 8.59
N LEU A 174 15.24 -5.20 8.28
CA LEU A 174 14.64 -6.50 7.96
C LEU A 174 13.90 -7.11 9.16
N GLU A 175 14.44 -6.96 10.38
CA GLU A 175 13.78 -7.41 11.61
C GLU A 175 12.48 -6.63 11.89
N GLU A 176 12.47 -5.31 11.68
CA GLU A 176 11.25 -4.49 11.77
C GLU A 176 10.23 -4.89 10.68
N SER A 177 10.69 -5.12 9.45
CA SER A 177 9.85 -5.64 8.36
C SER A 177 9.15 -6.95 8.75
N LEU A 178 9.93 -7.91 9.26
CA LEU A 178 9.44 -9.21 9.72
C LEU A 178 8.42 -9.08 10.86
N LYS A 179 8.65 -8.19 11.82
CA LYS A 179 7.73 -7.93 12.94
C LYS A 179 6.35 -7.46 12.44
N HIS A 180 6.33 -6.53 11.50
CA HIS A 180 5.08 -6.02 10.94
C HIS A 180 4.33 -7.09 10.13
N PHE A 181 5.02 -7.89 9.32
CA PHE A 181 4.38 -9.00 8.62
C PHE A 181 3.81 -10.07 9.57
N LYS A 182 4.53 -10.43 10.64
CA LYS A 182 4.03 -11.37 11.65
C LYS A 182 2.78 -10.85 12.35
N ARG A 183 2.77 -9.58 12.76
CA ARG A 183 1.60 -8.96 13.36
C ARG A 183 0.40 -8.94 12.41
N GLY A 184 0.63 -8.62 11.14
CA GLY A 184 -0.42 -8.69 10.12
C GLY A 184 -0.96 -10.11 9.96
N LEU A 185 -0.09 -11.12 9.94
CA LEU A 185 -0.47 -12.54 9.83
C LEU A 185 -1.39 -12.97 10.97
N GLU A 186 -1.02 -12.67 12.22
CA GLU A 186 -1.83 -13.02 13.40
C GLU A 186 -3.27 -12.50 13.28
N ILE A 187 -3.45 -11.27 12.77
CA ILE A 187 -4.77 -10.67 12.61
C ILE A 187 -5.50 -11.25 11.40
N ALA A 188 -4.79 -11.56 10.31
CA ALA A 188 -5.38 -12.23 9.15
C ALA A 188 -5.88 -13.64 9.49
N GLU A 189 -5.16 -14.39 10.32
CA GLU A 189 -5.58 -15.67 10.88
C GLU A 189 -6.82 -15.52 11.77
N GLN A 190 -6.87 -14.51 12.63
CA GLN A 190 -8.08 -14.22 13.44
C GLN A 190 -9.32 -13.96 12.57
N LEU A 191 -9.15 -13.28 11.43
CA LEU A 191 -10.24 -13.01 10.49
C LEU A 191 -10.54 -14.17 9.53
N ASN A 192 -9.73 -15.24 9.53
CA ASN A 192 -9.72 -16.27 8.49
C ASN A 192 -9.63 -15.69 7.06
N ASP A 193 -8.90 -14.58 6.89
CA ASP A 193 -8.70 -13.96 5.57
C ASP A 193 -7.55 -14.66 4.84
N LEU A 194 -7.88 -15.77 4.18
CA LEU A 194 -6.93 -16.61 3.46
C LEU A 194 -6.09 -15.83 2.44
N SER A 195 -6.69 -14.82 1.78
CA SER A 195 -5.99 -13.98 0.81
C SER A 195 -4.89 -13.13 1.46
N TRP A 196 -5.13 -12.62 2.66
CA TRP A 196 -4.11 -11.89 3.41
C TRP A 196 -3.08 -12.82 4.05
N ILE A 197 -3.50 -13.97 4.57
CA ILE A 197 -2.60 -14.99 5.13
C ILE A 197 -1.52 -15.34 4.09
N VAL A 198 -1.90 -15.69 2.86
CA VAL A 198 -0.94 -16.02 1.79
C VAL A 198 0.07 -14.90 1.53
N LYS A 199 -0.39 -13.64 1.49
CA LYS A 199 0.49 -12.49 1.24
C LYS A 199 1.49 -12.26 2.37
N LEU A 200 1.04 -12.42 3.61
CA LEU A 200 1.84 -12.20 4.81
C LEU A 200 2.83 -13.34 5.02
N GLU A 201 2.41 -14.59 4.80
CA GLU A 201 3.27 -15.77 4.78
C GLU A 201 4.42 -15.63 3.77
N HIS A 202 4.11 -15.19 2.55
CA HIS A 202 5.13 -14.89 1.56
C HIS A 202 6.09 -13.78 2.02
N GLY A 203 5.57 -12.69 2.60
CA GLY A 203 6.39 -11.61 3.15
C GLY A 203 7.36 -12.10 4.24
N ILE A 204 6.86 -12.88 5.19
CA ILE A 204 7.64 -13.46 6.30
C ILE A 204 8.71 -14.41 5.76
N SER A 205 8.32 -15.34 4.89
CA SER A 205 9.24 -16.29 4.25
C SER A 205 10.40 -15.56 3.56
N PHE A 206 10.08 -14.50 2.82
CA PHE A 206 11.06 -13.71 2.12
C PHE A 206 11.99 -12.93 3.08
N GLN A 207 11.48 -12.36 4.17
CA GLN A 207 12.33 -11.68 5.17
C GLN A 207 13.31 -12.64 5.85
N PHE A 208 12.87 -13.86 6.17
CA PHE A 208 13.77 -14.88 6.72
C PHE A 208 14.87 -15.28 5.73
N TRP A 209 14.54 -15.37 4.43
CA TRP A 209 15.52 -15.63 3.39
C TRP A 209 16.56 -14.50 3.27
N GLU A 210 16.11 -13.24 3.30
CA GLU A 210 17.00 -12.07 3.30
C GLU A 210 17.94 -12.06 4.51
N LEU A 211 17.41 -12.30 5.71
CA LEU A 211 18.21 -12.41 6.95
C LEU A 211 19.21 -13.56 6.87
N ALA A 212 18.84 -14.70 6.27
CA ALA A 212 19.74 -15.84 6.09
C ALA A 212 20.93 -15.49 5.17
N GLY A 213 20.73 -14.61 4.19
CA GLY A 213 21.81 -14.06 3.35
C GLY A 213 22.81 -13.20 4.13
N MET A 214 22.43 -12.71 5.32
CA MET A 214 23.24 -11.88 6.19
C MET A 214 23.77 -12.63 7.43
N ALA A 215 23.53 -13.94 7.52
CA ALA A 215 23.92 -14.74 8.67
C ALA A 215 25.45 -14.79 8.84
N GLY A 216 25.92 -14.66 10.08
CA GLY A 216 27.33 -14.71 10.43
C GLY A 216 27.88 -16.14 10.55
N SER A 217 27.01 -17.15 10.51
CA SER A 217 27.38 -18.56 10.64
C SER A 217 26.48 -19.47 9.79
N ALA A 218 26.98 -20.66 9.46
CA ALA A 218 26.20 -21.68 8.76
C ALA A 218 24.99 -22.16 9.58
N ASP A 219 25.11 -22.21 10.92
CA ASP A 219 24.03 -22.64 11.81
C ASP A 219 22.91 -21.59 11.88
N GLU A 220 23.26 -20.31 12.03
CA GLU A 220 22.28 -19.20 11.95
C GLU A 220 21.57 -19.20 10.59
N ARG A 221 22.35 -19.32 9.50
CA ARG A 221 21.81 -19.39 8.14
C ARG A 221 20.81 -20.53 7.98
N ARG A 222 21.16 -21.72 8.47
CA ARG A 222 20.30 -22.91 8.41
C ARG A 222 18.97 -22.65 9.13
N LYS A 223 19.01 -22.15 10.36
CA LYS A 223 17.80 -21.86 11.15
C LYS A 223 16.87 -20.86 10.45
N LEU A 224 17.43 -19.79 9.90
CA LEU A 224 16.65 -18.79 9.16
C LEU A 224 16.02 -19.37 7.88
N LEU A 225 16.75 -20.22 7.15
CA LEU A 225 16.19 -20.91 5.97
C LEU A 225 15.11 -21.93 6.32
N GLU A 226 15.22 -22.61 7.47
CA GLU A 226 14.19 -23.51 7.98
C GLU A 226 12.88 -22.75 8.28
N GLU A 227 12.97 -21.58 8.94
CA GLU A 227 11.81 -20.71 9.16
C GLU A 227 11.23 -20.17 7.85
N SER A 228 12.08 -19.74 6.91
CA SER A 228 11.64 -19.32 5.57
C SER A 228 10.83 -20.40 4.86
N LEU A 229 11.34 -21.64 4.84
CA LEU A 229 10.68 -22.79 4.23
C LEU A 229 9.36 -23.14 4.92
N LYS A 230 9.28 -23.03 6.25
CA LYS A 230 8.06 -23.27 7.01
C LYS A 230 6.93 -22.33 6.57
N HIS A 231 7.21 -21.03 6.52
CA HIS A 231 6.25 -20.02 6.09
C HIS A 231 5.89 -20.15 4.60
N ALA A 232 6.86 -20.47 3.73
CA ALA A 232 6.59 -20.74 2.33
C ALA A 232 5.61 -21.92 2.13
N ARG A 233 5.78 -23.00 2.89
CA ARG A 233 4.90 -24.17 2.83
C ARG A 233 3.51 -23.86 3.36
N HIS A 234 3.40 -23.20 4.50
CA HIS A 234 2.10 -22.80 5.05
C HIS A 234 1.35 -21.88 4.09
N GLY A 235 2.03 -20.87 3.53
CA GLY A 235 1.43 -20.01 2.50
C GLY A 235 0.95 -20.76 1.26
N LEU A 236 1.68 -21.80 0.82
CA LEU A 236 1.25 -22.66 -0.28
C LEU A 236 0.00 -23.48 0.07
N GLU A 237 -0.03 -24.10 1.24
CA GLU A 237 -1.18 -24.87 1.72
C GLU A 237 -2.46 -24.03 1.80
N ILE A 238 -2.36 -22.77 2.23
CA ILE A 238 -3.49 -21.84 2.24
C ILE A 238 -3.87 -21.39 0.82
N ALA A 239 -2.89 -21.15 -0.05
CA ALA A 239 -3.15 -20.76 -1.44
C ALA A 239 -3.88 -21.87 -2.22
N GLU A 240 -3.59 -23.14 -1.93
CA GLU A 240 -4.29 -24.28 -2.51
C GLU A 240 -5.78 -24.34 -2.12
N GLN A 241 -6.15 -23.81 -0.95
CA GLN A 241 -7.55 -23.71 -0.51
C GLN A 241 -8.34 -22.59 -1.20
N LEU A 242 -7.65 -21.63 -1.82
CA LEU A 242 -8.26 -20.51 -2.55
C LEU A 242 -8.63 -20.86 -4.00
N ASN A 243 -8.16 -22.00 -4.51
CA ASN A 243 -8.44 -22.53 -5.86
C ASN A 243 -9.65 -23.47 -5.86
#